data_AF-W2C061-F1
#
_entry.id   AF-W2C061-F1
#
_cell.length_a   1.000
_cell.length_b   1.000
_cell.length_c   1.000
_cell.angle_alpha   90.00
_cell.angle_beta   90.00
_cell.angle_gamma   90.00
#
_symmetry.space_group_name_H-M   'P 1'
#
loop_
_entity.id
_entity.type
_entity.pdbx_description
1 polymer ?
#
loop_
_entity_poly.entity_id
_entity_poly.type
_entity_poly.pdbx_seq_one_letter_code
_entity_poly.pdbx_strand_id
1 'polypeptide(L)'
;MNQEMKEQLLTKRPIDLLFQLSIPAVIGMIVIGLYPLMDGIFAGKIIGQRAMTACGVAMPLTFFNSGVSTLLGVGSASVLSRAIGKGKKAGVIVMLRQLFLFIPAMILLPMAFGVKAVWFTQPLVDFIMIVVGIAMMINELKNMGQVKSDTK
;
A
#
# COMPACT_ATOMS: atom_id res chain seq x y z
N MET A 1 4.58 11.40 -11.34
CA MET A 1 4.85 11.25 -12.79
C MET A 1 5.63 12.47 -13.25
N ASN A 2 6.92 12.30 -13.58
CA ASN A 2 7.70 13.34 -14.23
C ASN A 2 7.06 13.68 -15.58
N GLN A 3 7.18 14.94 -16.02
CA GLN A 3 6.65 15.37 -17.31
C GLN A 3 7.20 14.50 -18.46
N GLU A 4 8.47 14.09 -18.38
CA GLU A 4 9.10 13.12 -19.29
C GLU A 4 8.35 11.79 -19.38
N MET A 5 7.81 11.27 -18.27
CA MET A 5 7.10 9.98 -18.31
C MET A 5 5.73 10.13 -18.98
N LYS A 6 5.04 11.27 -18.81
CA LYS A 6 3.81 11.55 -19.56
C LYS A 6 4.09 11.68 -21.06
N GLU A 7 5.19 12.34 -21.40
CA GLU A 7 5.61 12.56 -22.77
C GLU A 7 6.02 11.26 -23.46
N GLN A 8 6.79 10.39 -22.78
CA GLN A 8 7.15 9.06 -23.26
C GLN A 8 5.94 8.14 -23.46
N LEU A 9 4.93 8.19 -22.57
CA LEU A 9 3.69 7.42 -22.71
C LEU A 9 2.86 7.84 -23.94
N LEU A 10 2.98 9.09 -24.38
CA LEU A 10 2.22 9.66 -25.51
C LEU A 10 2.96 9.58 -26.85
N THR A 11 4.29 9.39 -26.84
CA THR A 11 5.13 9.45 -28.06
C THR A 11 5.75 8.12 -28.48
N LYS A 12 5.96 7.17 -27.56
CA LYS A 12 6.56 5.86 -27.90
C LYS A 12 5.53 4.85 -28.41
N ARG A 13 6.00 3.86 -29.17
CA ARG A 13 5.18 2.73 -29.63
C ARG A 13 4.65 1.92 -28.43
N PRO A 14 3.38 1.47 -28.44
CA PRO A 14 2.76 0.76 -27.32
C PRO A 14 3.54 -0.49 -26.85
N ILE A 15 4.18 -1.20 -27.78
CA ILE A 15 4.93 -2.42 -27.49
C ILE A 15 6.23 -2.14 -26.71
N ASP A 16 6.96 -1.09 -27.10
CA ASP A 16 8.23 -0.71 -26.45
C ASP A 16 7.96 -0.24 -25.01
N LEU A 17 6.83 0.46 -24.84
CA LEU A 17 6.33 0.91 -23.54
C LEU A 17 5.92 -0.26 -22.64
N LEU A 18 5.24 -1.25 -23.22
CA LEU A 18 4.82 -2.47 -22.52
C LEU A 18 6.03 -3.20 -21.95
N PHE A 19 7.10 -3.40 -22.74
CA PHE A 19 8.32 -4.02 -22.25
C PHE A 19 9.07 -3.14 -21.24
N GLN A 20 9.21 -1.83 -21.50
CA GLN A 20 9.90 -0.89 -20.61
C GLN A 20 9.27 -0.84 -19.21
N LEU A 21 7.94 -0.97 -19.11
CA LEU A 21 7.21 -0.94 -17.83
C LEU A 21 7.04 -2.34 -17.20
N SER A 22 6.80 -3.38 -18.02
CA SER A 22 6.49 -4.72 -17.51
C SER A 22 7.73 -5.42 -16.95
N ILE A 23 8.90 -5.26 -17.56
CA ILE A 23 10.14 -5.91 -17.08
C ILE A 23 10.45 -5.51 -15.62
N PRO A 24 10.53 -4.22 -15.25
CA PRO A 24 10.76 -3.85 -13.86
C PRO A 24 9.61 -4.26 -12.93
N ALA A 25 8.37 -4.28 -13.41
CA ALA A 25 7.23 -4.74 -12.63
C ALA A 25 7.31 -6.25 -12.31
N VAL A 26 7.66 -7.07 -13.29
CA VAL A 26 7.83 -8.53 -13.13
C VAL A 26 8.97 -8.84 -12.17
N ILE A 27 10.11 -8.17 -12.32
CA ILE A 27 11.24 -8.31 -11.39
C ILE A 27 10.80 -7.95 -9.96
N GLY A 28 10.09 -6.83 -9.80
CA GLY A 28 9.56 -6.42 -8.50
C GLY A 28 8.61 -7.46 -7.90
N MET A 29 7.73 -8.04 -8.70
CA MET A 29 6.79 -9.06 -8.24
C MET A 29 7.48 -10.37 -7.84
N ILE A 30 8.55 -10.76 -8.53
CA ILE A 30 9.38 -11.90 -8.16
C ILE A 30 10.03 -11.66 -6.78
N VAL A 31 10.60 -10.47 -6.57
CA VAL A 31 11.22 -10.12 -5.27
C VAL A 31 10.17 -10.15 -4.14
N ILE A 32 8.97 -9.60 -4.38
CA ILE A 32 7.87 -9.63 -3.41
C ILE A 32 7.45 -11.07 -3.09
N GLY A 33 7.42 -11.97 -4.09
CA GLY A 33 7.08 -13.38 -3.89
C GLY A 33 8.15 -14.19 -3.13
N LEU A 34 9.42 -13.79 -3.21
CA LEU A 34 10.52 -14.46 -2.51
C LEU A 34 10.50 -14.21 -1.00
N TYR A 35 9.99 -13.06 -0.54
CA TYR A 35 9.94 -12.71 0.88
C TYR A 35 9.10 -13.70 1.72
N PRO A 36 7.81 -13.95 1.39
CA PRO A 36 7.00 -14.92 2.14
C PRO A 36 7.55 -16.35 2.10
N LEU A 37 8.24 -16.71 1.01
CA LEU A 37 8.89 -18.02 0.87
C LEU A 37 10.07 -18.15 1.85
N MET A 38 10.92 -17.13 1.95
CA MET A 38 12.01 -17.11 2.92
C MET A 38 11.48 -17.10 4.36
N ASP A 39 10.51 -16.23 4.65
CA ASP A 39 9.88 -16.17 5.97
C ASP A 39 9.29 -17.51 6.37
N GLY A 40 8.61 -18.21 5.45
CA GLY A 40 8.05 -19.53 5.71
C GLY A 40 9.11 -20.61 6.00
N ILE A 41 10.22 -20.61 5.27
CA ILE A 41 11.32 -21.58 5.47
C ILE A 41 12.05 -21.32 6.79
N PHE A 42 12.40 -20.07 7.08
CA PHE A 42 13.10 -19.70 8.31
C PHE A 42 12.20 -19.83 9.54
N ALA A 43 10.96 -19.33 9.47
CA ALA A 43 10.01 -19.51 10.56
C ALA A 43 9.72 -21.00 10.78
N GLY A 44 9.53 -21.80 9.73
CA GLY A 44 9.36 -23.25 9.87
C GLY A 44 10.50 -23.95 10.61
N LYS A 45 11.74 -23.52 10.37
CA LYS A 45 12.93 -24.04 11.08
C LYS A 45 13.09 -23.48 12.49
N ILE A 46 12.71 -22.23 12.76
CA ILE A 46 12.95 -21.53 14.04
C ILE A 46 11.83 -21.75 15.06
N ILE A 47 10.56 -21.64 14.65
CA ILE A 47 9.39 -21.70 15.55
C ILE A 47 8.64 -23.04 15.48
N GLY A 48 9.01 -23.91 14.54
CA GLY A 48 8.50 -25.28 14.42
C GLY A 48 7.13 -25.40 13.73
N GLN A 49 6.78 -26.64 13.37
CA GLN A 49 5.64 -26.95 12.50
C GLN A 49 4.29 -26.47 13.05
N ARG A 50 4.05 -26.60 14.37
CA ARG A 50 2.79 -26.18 15.02
C ARG A 50 2.57 -24.68 14.93
N ALA A 51 3.62 -23.87 15.12
CA ALA A 51 3.52 -22.42 15.00
C ALA A 51 3.28 -22.01 13.55
N MET A 52 3.93 -22.65 12.58
CA MET A 52 3.67 -22.44 11.15
C MET A 52 2.23 -22.77 10.75
N THR A 53 1.64 -23.84 11.31
CA THR A 53 0.24 -24.18 11.04
C THR A 53 -0.70 -23.12 11.60
N ALA A 54 -0.42 -22.61 12.80
CA ALA A 54 -1.18 -21.50 13.39
C ALA A 54 -1.08 -20.22 12.55
N CYS A 55 0.10 -19.87 12.04
CA CYS A 55 0.28 -18.76 11.11
C CYS A 55 -0.55 -18.94 9.83
N GLY A 56 -0.55 -20.14 9.25
CA GLY A 56 -1.32 -20.46 8.05
C GLY A 56 -2.83 -20.31 8.23
N VAL A 57 -3.36 -20.64 9.42
CA VAL A 57 -4.79 -20.45 9.75
C VAL A 57 -5.13 -18.97 9.96
N ALA A 58 -4.18 -18.14 10.41
CA ALA A 58 -4.37 -16.71 10.62
C ALA A 58 -4.20 -15.87 9.33
N MET A 59 -3.40 -16.32 8.37
CA MET A 59 -3.12 -15.59 7.12
C MET A 59 -4.35 -15.15 6.32
N PRO A 60 -5.44 -15.95 6.18
CA PRO A 60 -6.64 -15.53 5.47
C PRO A 60 -7.25 -14.24 6.03
N LEU A 61 -7.24 -14.08 7.35
CA LEU A 61 -7.75 -12.88 8.01
C LEU A 61 -6.88 -11.66 7.68
N THR A 62 -5.56 -11.84 7.69
CA THR A 62 -4.59 -10.80 7.30
C THR A 62 -4.76 -10.40 5.84
N PHE A 63 -4.89 -11.35 4.92
CA PHE A 63 -5.10 -11.06 3.50
C PHE A 63 -6.44 -10.38 3.22
N PHE A 64 -7.50 -10.77 3.94
CA PHE A 64 -8.79 -10.09 3.84
C PHE A 64 -8.66 -8.61 4.24
N ASN A 65 -8.05 -8.34 5.39
CA ASN A 65 -7.85 -6.98 5.88
C ASN A 65 -6.92 -6.15 4.96
N SER A 66 -5.77 -6.71 4.55
CA SER A 66 -4.85 -6.03 3.63
C SER A 66 -5.47 -5.85 2.24
N GLY A 67 -6.39 -6.72 1.82
CA GLY A 67 -7.20 -6.56 0.60
C GLY A 67 -8.09 -5.32 0.67
N VAL A 68 -8.84 -5.13 1.76
CA VAL A 68 -9.65 -3.93 2.00
C VAL A 68 -8.77 -2.67 2.06
N SER A 69 -7.65 -2.74 2.79
CA SER A 69 -6.70 -1.62 2.86
C SER A 69 -6.10 -1.28 1.49
N THR A 70 -5.82 -2.27 0.64
CA THR A 70 -5.25 -2.04 -0.70
C THR A 70 -6.30 -1.44 -1.63
N LEU A 71 -7.54 -1.92 -1.57
CA LEU A 71 -8.65 -1.38 -2.36
C LEU A 71 -8.87 0.11 -2.05
N LEU A 72 -8.87 0.49 -0.76
CA LEU A 72 -9.00 1.89 -0.37
C LEU A 72 -7.72 2.69 -0.63
N GLY A 73 -6.54 2.16 -0.33
CA GLY A 73 -5.28 2.87 -0.53
C GLY A 73 -4.97 3.13 -2.00
N VAL A 74 -4.91 2.07 -2.81
CA VAL A 74 -4.63 2.16 -4.25
C VAL A 74 -5.82 2.76 -5.00
N GLY A 75 -7.06 2.43 -4.62
CA GLY A 75 -8.26 3.00 -5.20
C GLY A 75 -8.34 4.52 -5.01
N SER A 76 -8.17 5.00 -3.78
CA SER A 76 -8.16 6.45 -3.50
C SER A 76 -6.97 7.14 -4.16
N ALA A 77 -5.78 6.55 -4.16
CA ALA A 77 -4.62 7.11 -4.88
C ALA A 77 -4.87 7.22 -6.39
N SER A 78 -5.55 6.23 -6.98
CA SER A 78 -5.91 6.18 -8.40
C SER A 78 -6.93 7.26 -8.76
N VAL A 79 -7.97 7.41 -7.94
CA VAL A 79 -8.97 8.49 -8.09
C VAL A 79 -8.31 9.86 -7.91
N LEU A 80 -7.48 10.05 -6.88
CA LEU A 80 -6.77 11.30 -6.60
C LEU A 80 -5.81 11.69 -7.74
N SER A 81 -5.11 10.70 -8.31
CA SER A 81 -4.21 10.91 -9.46
C SER A 81 -4.98 11.38 -10.69
N ARG A 82 -6.16 10.80 -10.96
CA ARG A 82 -7.03 11.22 -12.06
C ARG A 82 -7.69 12.59 -11.83
N ALA A 83 -8.17 12.85 -10.62
CA ALA A 83 -8.99 14.02 -10.32
C ALA A 83 -8.17 15.32 -10.14
N ILE A 84 -6.95 15.25 -9.59
CA ILE A 84 -6.09 16.43 -9.39
C ILE A 84 -5.09 16.63 -10.54
N GLY A 85 -4.86 15.61 -11.38
CA GLY A 85 -3.79 15.63 -12.39
C GLY A 85 -2.36 15.66 -11.81
N LYS A 86 -2.23 15.77 -10.47
CA LYS A 86 -0.99 15.80 -9.68
C LYS A 86 -0.74 14.47 -9.01
N GLY A 87 -0.37 13.45 -9.79
CA GLY A 87 -0.01 12.11 -9.29
C GLY A 87 1.15 12.08 -8.26
N LYS A 88 1.85 13.20 -8.01
CA LYS A 88 2.84 13.31 -6.93
C LYS A 88 2.21 13.26 -5.52
N LYS A 89 1.04 13.89 -5.30
CA LYS A 89 0.40 13.88 -3.96
C LYS A 89 -0.08 12.49 -3.56
N ALA A 90 -0.63 11.72 -4.51
CA ALA A 90 -1.04 10.34 -4.30
C ALA A 90 0.14 9.43 -3.91
N GLY A 91 1.28 9.56 -4.60
CA GLY A 91 2.50 8.81 -4.27
C GLY A 91 3.05 9.16 -2.88
N VAL A 92 3.03 10.44 -2.50
CA VAL A 92 3.49 10.88 -1.16
C VAL A 92 2.63 10.30 -0.05
N ILE A 93 1.31 10.19 -0.23
CA ILE A 93 0.41 9.60 0.78
C ILE A 93 0.69 8.10 0.95
N VAL A 94 0.86 7.37 -0.16
CA VAL A 94 1.19 5.94 -0.12
C VAL A 94 2.56 5.72 0.55
N MET A 95 3.53 6.59 0.28
CA MET A 95 4.84 6.52 0.93
C MET A 95 4.79 6.94 2.40
N LEU A 96 3.99 7.94 2.77
CA LEU A 96 3.77 8.34 4.17
C LEU A 96 3.18 7.17 4.97
N ARG A 97 2.22 6.44 4.39
CA ARG A 97 1.68 5.22 5.00
C ARG A 97 2.77 4.19 5.28
N GLN A 98 3.53 3.86 4.24
CA GLN A 98 4.47 2.74 4.29
C GLN A 98 5.70 3.06 5.15
N LEU A 99 6.18 4.31 5.16
CA LEU A 99 7.41 4.72 5.83
C LEU A 99 7.16 5.35 7.21
N PHE A 100 6.20 6.28 7.33
CA PHE A 100 6.01 7.09 8.53
C PHE A 100 5.00 6.54 9.52
N LEU A 101 4.07 5.69 9.08
CA LEU A 101 3.06 5.11 9.98
C LEU A 101 3.36 3.64 10.29
N PHE A 102 3.76 2.86 9.28
CA PHE A 102 4.01 1.43 9.48
C PHE A 102 5.28 1.16 10.31
N ILE A 103 6.40 1.81 9.99
CA ILE A 103 7.69 1.55 10.65
C ILE A 103 7.64 1.93 12.16
N PRO A 104 7.13 3.11 12.56
CA PRO A 104 7.08 3.45 13.98
C PRO A 104 6.06 2.60 14.74
N ALA A 105 4.90 2.28 14.15
CA ALA A 105 3.92 1.40 14.79
C ALA A 105 4.48 -0.01 15.02
N MET A 106 5.28 -0.53 14.08
CA MET A 106 5.93 -1.83 14.22
C MET A 106 7.00 -1.87 15.33
N ILE A 107 7.60 -0.74 15.68
CA ILE A 107 8.60 -0.65 16.75
C ILE A 107 7.96 -0.29 18.10
N LEU A 108 7.03 0.66 18.11
CA LEU A 108 6.45 1.23 19.33
C LEU A 108 5.45 0.28 20.00
N LEU A 109 4.64 -0.42 19.20
CA LEU A 109 3.57 -1.28 19.73
C LEU A 109 4.09 -2.54 20.45
N PRO A 110 5.11 -3.26 19.93
CA PRO A 110 5.69 -4.40 20.63
C PRO A 110 6.49 -3.98 21.87
N MET A 111 7.04 -2.77 21.88
CA MET A 111 7.76 -2.22 23.04
C MET A 111 6.81 -1.90 24.20
N ALA A 112 5.57 -1.48 23.92
CA ALA A 112 4.58 -1.13 24.93
C ALA A 112 3.72 -2.32 25.42
N PHE A 113 3.38 -3.28 24.55
CA PHE A 113 2.41 -4.35 24.84
C PHE A 113 2.99 -5.77 24.68
N GLY A 114 4.28 -5.90 24.40
CA GLY A 114 4.98 -7.18 24.23
C GLY A 114 4.77 -7.84 22.85
N VAL A 115 5.39 -9.01 22.64
CA VAL A 115 5.45 -9.70 21.33
C VAL A 115 4.07 -10.03 20.75
N LYS A 116 3.04 -10.21 21.59
CA LYS A 116 1.66 -10.46 21.15
C LYS A 116 1.04 -9.26 20.41
N ALA A 117 1.54 -8.05 20.66
CA ALA A 117 1.07 -6.84 20.01
C ALA A 117 1.46 -6.78 18.52
N VAL A 118 2.55 -7.44 18.12
CA VAL A 118 3.00 -7.51 16.71
C VAL A 118 1.90 -8.06 15.80
N TRP A 119 1.16 -9.05 16.29
CA TRP A 119 0.04 -9.66 15.57
C TRP A 119 -1.15 -8.70 15.39
N PHE A 120 -1.32 -7.75 16.31
CA PHE A 120 -2.35 -6.71 16.24
C PHE A 120 -1.88 -5.45 15.52
N THR A 121 -0.57 -5.24 15.35
CA THR A 121 -0.03 -4.07 14.66
C THR A 121 -0.52 -3.99 13.22
N GLN A 122 -0.53 -5.11 12.50
CA GLN A 122 -0.90 -5.12 11.08
C GLN A 122 -2.38 -4.74 10.86
N PRO A 123 -3.35 -5.35 11.56
CA PRO A 123 -4.75 -4.90 11.53
C PRO A 123 -4.95 -3.45 11.97
N LEU A 124 -4.25 -3.02 13.02
CA LEU A 124 -4.37 -1.66 13.57
C LEU A 124 -3.90 -0.59 12.57
N VAL A 125 -2.73 -0.79 11.95
CA VAL A 125 -2.19 0.16 10.98
C VAL A 125 -3.06 0.22 9.73
N ASP A 126 -3.53 -0.94 9.25
CA ASP A 126 -4.46 -1.00 8.12
C ASP A 126 -5.79 -0.29 8.47
N PHE A 127 -6.32 -0.45 9.69
CA PHE A 127 -7.52 0.27 10.12
C PHE A 127 -7.33 1.79 10.16
N ILE A 128 -6.20 2.27 10.69
CA ILE A 128 -5.85 3.70 10.67
C ILE A 128 -5.78 4.20 9.22
N MET A 129 -5.24 3.39 8.30
CA MET A 129 -5.13 3.76 6.88
C MET A 129 -6.48 3.82 6.17
N ILE A 130 -7.41 2.94 6.54
CA ILE A 130 -8.79 3.01 6.05
C ILE A 130 -9.42 4.34 6.49
N VAL A 131 -9.29 4.70 7.77
CA VAL A 131 -9.84 5.95 8.31
C VAL A 131 -9.20 7.18 7.65
N VAL A 132 -7.87 7.22 7.55
CA VAL A 132 -7.14 8.32 6.90
C VAL A 132 -7.50 8.40 5.42
N GLY A 133 -7.57 7.27 4.71
CA GLY A 133 -7.96 7.21 3.31
C GLY A 133 -9.37 7.75 3.07
N ILE A 134 -10.33 7.41 3.93
CA ILE A 134 -11.70 7.93 3.88
C ILE A 134 -11.74 9.43 4.21
N ALA A 135 -11.07 9.87 5.27
CA ALA A 135 -11.04 11.28 5.67
C ALA A 135 -10.46 12.16 4.56
N MET A 136 -9.37 11.72 3.93
CA MET A 136 -8.77 12.43 2.80
C MET A 136 -9.71 12.45 1.58
N MET A 137 -10.39 11.34 1.28
CA MET A 137 -11.37 11.29 0.19
C MET A 137 -12.53 12.27 0.40
N ILE A 138 -13.07 12.35 1.62
CA ILE A 138 -14.14 13.30 1.98
C ILE A 138 -13.63 14.74 1.88
N ASN A 139 -12.44 15.02 2.41
CA ASN A 139 -11.84 16.35 2.36
C ASN A 139 -11.58 16.79 0.91
N GLU A 140 -11.21 15.86 0.04
CA GLU A 140 -11.00 16.12 -1.38
C GLU A 140 -12.32 16.38 -2.12
N LEU A 141 -13.37 15.60 -1.85
CA LEU A 141 -14.72 15.84 -2.41
C LEU A 141 -15.26 17.22 -1.98
N LYS A 142 -14.97 17.65 -0.74
CA LYS A 142 -15.33 18.98 -0.24
C LYS A 142 -14.54 20.10 -0.92
N ASN A 143 -13.24 19.89 -1.15
CA ASN A 143 -12.39 20.85 -1.88
C ASN A 143 -12.79 20.95 -3.36
N MET A 144 -13.19 19.86 -4.01
CA MET A 144 -13.75 19.90 -5.37
C MET A 144 -15.09 20.65 -5.45
N GLY A 145 -15.85 20.66 -4.36
CA GLY A 145 -17.05 21.50 -4.22
C GLY A 145 -16.73 23.00 -4.15
N GLN A 146 -15.64 23.39 -3.50
CA GLN A 146 -15.22 24.80 -3.38
C GLN A 146 -14.57 25.35 -4.66
N VAL A 147 -13.84 24.52 -5.41
CA VAL A 147 -13.29 24.92 -6.72
C VAL A 147 -14.40 25.28 -7.72
N LYS A 148 -15.59 24.67 -7.58
CA LYS A 148 -16.76 24.97 -8.42
C LYS A 148 -17.52 26.24 -7.98
N SER A 149 -17.34 26.71 -6.74
CA SER A 149 -17.96 27.95 -6.24
C SER A 149 -17.11 29.20 -6.47
N ASP A 150 -15.79 29.06 -6.66
CA ASP A 150 -14.89 30.18 -7.01
C ASP A 150 -14.86 30.51 -8.52
N THR A 151 -15.54 29.70 -9.35
CA THR A 151 -15.64 29.95 -10.82
C THR A 151 -17.02 30.49 -11.23
N LYS A 152 -17.78 31.07 -10.29
CA LYS A 152 -19.07 31.72 -10.59
C LYS A 152 -19.00 33.23 -10.40
#